data_AF-A0A8T1VD06-F1
#
_entry.id   AF-A0A8T1VD06-F1
#
_cell.length_a   1.000
_cell.length_b   1.000
_cell.length_c   1.000
_cell.angle_alpha   90.00
_cell.angle_beta   90.00
_cell.angle_gamma   90.00
#
_symmetry.space_group_name_H-M   'P 1'
#
loop_
_entity.id
_entity.type
_entity.pdbx_description
1 polymer ?
#
loop_
_entity_poly.entity_id
_entity_poly.type
_entity_poly.pdbx_seq_one_letter_code
_entity_poly.pdbx_strand_id
1 'polypeptide(L)'
;MIQPAETATAFNASSAEVNYQVVAWGNELPAFNPLLMVKAVALSPNKVRRFNHVVLQFSVPLEHSIVFAVVLRFATFLVSAEVGRILAPVAALLHVFPIVVFAAGMRVEYMKLVMRTFDFGVLLAANTLWAVVFSTVLRDARSVLVVVCWVNFTNSLLQETHLRNTVFMVAVMLGELLFFAMLMLWLSLDFVDGVQHSALLTTRGRTLSTKDVLLNVLGTMTMLSLRNLYRRYQQLKHKSGTSTPALGYRCKIALTESSVLLTSNIVVGPSPTDTRTRSSLQMRLSGESERYDARDTVWPRVGAVTPLARWKLGMLYAGGMVGGLLAVPPLFLPENTIEGTVSAVVGVTMSAAFCGFFTSCSQRQLLKRVVSSFHFLFLELQVFAGGICLVDMYRWQWAPACGVASAMIFSHTFLTVDALTPIMKRRLRFKFWIFVAGIALFLVVLVVLLVDIFVVGHWDLRDRAVLKLSIFGHNAVFCVAPFLFGRVVTVFVWSVRYAYVALTRLDDNALILLRGNVEFDYESWKQQVICAPRPTAR
;
A
#
# COMPACT_ATOMS: atom_id res chain seq x y z
N MET A 1 49.43 -14.41 -42.36
CA MET A 1 50.24 -13.56 -41.47
C MET A 1 49.96 -12.12 -41.86
N ILE A 2 48.89 -11.51 -41.33
CA ILE A 2 48.78 -10.83 -40.01
C ILE A 2 49.78 -9.67 -39.89
N GLN A 3 49.34 -8.47 -40.29
CA GLN A 3 49.04 -7.34 -39.39
C GLN A 3 48.53 -6.13 -40.21
N PRO A 4 47.32 -5.61 -39.99
CA PRO A 4 46.95 -4.27 -40.38
C PRO A 4 47.25 -3.27 -39.26
N ALA A 5 47.53 -2.04 -39.68
CA ALA A 5 47.94 -0.90 -38.88
C ALA A 5 47.00 -0.62 -37.69
N GLU A 6 47.60 -0.52 -36.50
CA GLU A 6 47.01 0.13 -35.33
C GLU A 6 46.89 1.64 -35.58
N THR A 7 45.78 2.07 -36.17
CA THR A 7 45.26 3.41 -35.89
C THR A 7 44.65 3.38 -34.50
N ALA A 8 45.47 3.76 -33.52
CA ALA A 8 45.04 4.14 -32.19
C ALA A 8 44.07 5.34 -32.30
N THR A 9 42.80 5.03 -32.57
CA THR A 9 41.70 5.91 -32.23
C THR A 9 41.61 5.90 -30.71
N ALA A 10 42.22 6.91 -30.12
CA ALA A 10 41.90 7.34 -28.77
C ALA A 10 40.40 7.67 -28.74
N PHE A 11 39.59 6.66 -28.48
CA PHE A 11 38.22 6.81 -28.02
C PHE A 11 38.33 7.52 -26.67
N ASN A 12 38.27 8.84 -26.71
CA ASN A 12 37.85 9.64 -25.57
C ASN A 12 36.51 9.05 -25.12
N ALA A 13 36.54 8.24 -24.06
CA ALA A 13 35.37 7.80 -23.33
C ALA A 13 34.78 8.99 -22.56
N SER A 14 34.43 10.06 -23.27
CA SER A 14 33.63 11.14 -22.76
C SER A 14 32.20 10.64 -22.63
N SER A 15 31.92 10.01 -21.49
CA SER A 15 30.60 9.93 -20.86
C SER A 15 29.46 9.54 -21.81
N ALA A 16 29.32 8.24 -22.11
CA ALA A 16 28.11 7.73 -22.74
C ALA A 16 26.88 8.19 -21.94
N GLU A 17 25.84 8.62 -22.64
CA GLU A 17 24.57 9.04 -22.06
C GLU A 17 23.84 7.79 -21.53
N VAL A 18 23.92 7.56 -20.22
CA VAL A 18 23.31 6.37 -19.58
C VAL A 18 21.85 6.70 -19.24
N ASN A 19 20.96 6.28 -20.12
CA ASN A 19 19.51 6.41 -19.94
C ASN A 19 18.91 5.09 -19.44
N TYR A 20 18.07 5.14 -18.41
CA TYR A 20 17.36 3.98 -17.87
C TYR A 20 15.90 3.95 -18.32
N GLN A 21 15.36 2.76 -18.51
CA GLN A 21 13.94 2.52 -18.74
C GLN A 21 13.38 1.56 -17.68
N VAL A 22 12.12 1.77 -17.32
CA VAL A 22 11.39 0.87 -16.41
C VAL A 22 10.91 -0.34 -17.19
N VAL A 23 11.28 -1.53 -16.73
CA VAL A 23 10.86 -2.81 -17.30
C VAL A 23 10.13 -3.65 -16.26
N ALA A 24 9.24 -4.53 -16.72
CA ALA A 24 8.61 -5.52 -15.86
C ALA A 24 9.67 -6.48 -15.30
N TRP A 25 9.56 -6.81 -14.02
CA TRP A 25 10.44 -7.79 -13.38
C TRP A 25 9.99 -9.21 -13.77
N GLY A 26 10.75 -9.83 -14.67
CA GLY A 26 10.46 -11.14 -15.27
C GLY A 26 10.05 -11.02 -16.74
N ASN A 27 10.38 -12.05 -17.54
CA ASN A 27 10.23 -11.99 -19.00
C ASN A 27 8.77 -11.90 -19.47
N GLU A 28 7.79 -12.33 -18.65
CA GLU A 28 6.37 -12.32 -19.02
C GLU A 28 5.47 -11.87 -17.86
N LEU A 29 4.61 -10.89 -18.12
CA LEU A 29 3.51 -10.52 -17.22
C LEU A 29 2.38 -11.55 -17.30
N PRO A 30 1.57 -11.72 -16.25
CA PRO A 30 0.53 -12.75 -16.26
C PRO A 30 -0.52 -12.50 -17.33
N ALA A 31 -0.97 -13.56 -17.99
CA ALA A 31 -2.15 -13.58 -18.83
C ALA A 31 -3.32 -14.23 -18.07
N PHE A 32 -4.55 -13.85 -18.37
CA PHE A 32 -5.72 -14.48 -17.75
C PHE A 32 -6.85 -14.69 -18.75
N ASN A 33 -7.70 -15.70 -18.53
CA ASN A 33 -8.88 -15.90 -19.36
C ASN A 33 -10.00 -14.94 -18.93
N PRO A 34 -10.40 -13.97 -19.79
CA PRO A 34 -11.44 -13.01 -19.48
C PRO A 34 -12.86 -13.61 -19.40
N LEU A 35 -13.10 -14.79 -19.97
CA LEU A 35 -14.45 -15.36 -20.10
C LEU A 35 -14.90 -16.16 -18.87
N LEU A 36 -13.95 -16.61 -18.04
CA LEU A 36 -14.22 -17.50 -16.91
C LEU A 36 -14.76 -16.71 -15.71
N MET A 37 -16.09 -16.56 -15.65
CA MET A 37 -16.79 -15.93 -14.53
C MET A 37 -17.13 -16.94 -13.42
N VAL A 38 -17.27 -16.48 -12.18
CA VAL A 38 -17.66 -17.31 -11.03
C VAL A 38 -18.93 -18.10 -11.32
N LYS A 39 -19.97 -17.48 -11.88
CA LYS A 39 -21.21 -18.18 -12.24
C LYS A 39 -21.02 -19.26 -13.30
N ALA A 40 -20.08 -19.08 -14.23
CA ALA A 40 -19.82 -20.05 -15.30
C ALA A 40 -19.05 -21.28 -14.78
N VAL A 41 -18.29 -21.11 -13.70
CA VAL A 41 -17.62 -22.22 -13.00
C VAL A 41 -18.58 -22.94 -12.06
N ALA A 42 -19.44 -22.20 -11.35
CA ALA A 42 -20.33 -22.76 -10.32
C ALA A 42 -21.62 -23.38 -10.89
N LEU A 43 -22.11 -22.92 -12.05
CA LEU A 43 -23.40 -23.31 -12.61
C LEU A 43 -23.26 -23.90 -14.00
N SER A 44 -24.17 -24.83 -14.36
CA SER A 44 -24.25 -25.35 -15.72
C SER A 44 -24.72 -24.28 -16.73
N PRO A 45 -24.42 -24.40 -18.03
CA PRO A 45 -24.74 -23.36 -19.02
C PRO A 45 -26.22 -22.96 -19.06
N ASN A 46 -27.13 -23.93 -18.91
CA ASN A 46 -28.57 -23.68 -18.84
C ASN A 46 -28.96 -22.88 -17.59
N LYS A 47 -28.33 -23.15 -16.45
CA LYS A 47 -28.52 -22.42 -15.19
C LYS A 47 -27.94 -21.00 -15.28
N VAL A 48 -26.80 -20.81 -15.94
CA VAL A 48 -26.22 -19.48 -16.20
C VAL A 48 -27.17 -18.62 -17.06
N ARG A 49 -27.78 -19.20 -18.10
CA ARG A 49 -28.76 -18.48 -18.94
C ARG A 49 -29.97 -18.04 -18.12
N ARG A 50 -30.53 -18.94 -17.30
CA ARG A 50 -31.65 -18.60 -16.39
C ARG A 50 -31.25 -17.52 -15.39
N PHE A 51 -30.08 -17.65 -14.77
CA PHE A 51 -29.57 -16.65 -13.83
C PHE A 51 -29.45 -15.27 -14.48
N ASN A 52 -28.86 -15.18 -15.68
CA ASN A 52 -28.74 -13.91 -16.40
C ASN A 52 -30.11 -13.33 -16.76
N HIS A 53 -31.08 -14.15 -17.15
CA HIS A 53 -32.43 -13.70 -17.44
C HIS A 53 -33.10 -13.10 -16.20
N VAL A 54 -33.00 -13.77 -15.06
CA VAL A 54 -33.51 -13.27 -13.77
C VAL A 54 -32.82 -11.95 -13.40
N VAL A 55 -31.49 -11.87 -13.46
CA VAL A 55 -30.75 -10.63 -13.13
C VAL A 55 -31.15 -9.46 -14.04
N LEU A 56 -31.35 -9.71 -15.33
CA LEU A 56 -31.80 -8.68 -16.27
C LEU A 56 -33.24 -8.24 -16.00
N GLN A 57 -34.14 -9.18 -15.69
CA GLN A 57 -35.53 -8.87 -15.36
C GLN A 57 -35.64 -8.02 -14.08
N PHE A 58 -34.77 -8.26 -13.10
CA PHE A 58 -34.78 -7.59 -11.80
C PHE A 58 -33.68 -6.52 -11.65
N SER A 59 -33.10 -5.99 -12.73
CA SER A 59 -31.96 -5.08 -12.63
C SER A 59 -32.29 -3.77 -11.91
N VAL A 60 -33.42 -3.14 -12.21
CA VAL A 60 -33.86 -1.88 -11.56
C VAL A 60 -34.27 -2.11 -10.09
N PRO A 61 -35.11 -3.11 -9.76
CA PRO A 61 -35.38 -3.46 -8.36
C PRO A 61 -34.12 -3.78 -7.55
N LEU A 62 -33.12 -4.43 -8.19
CA LEU A 62 -31.85 -4.74 -7.55
C LEU A 62 -31.07 -3.47 -7.17
N GLU A 63 -31.00 -2.48 -8.06
CA GLU A 63 -30.34 -1.20 -7.77
C GLU A 63 -31.01 -0.47 -6.59
N HIS A 64 -32.35 -0.40 -6.58
CA HIS A 64 -33.09 0.18 -5.45
C HIS A 64 -32.90 -0.61 -4.15
N SER A 65 -32.88 -1.95 -4.24
CA SER A 65 -32.61 -2.82 -3.09
C SER A 65 -31.23 -2.56 -2.51
N ILE A 66 -30.21 -2.33 -3.34
CA ILE A 66 -28.86 -1.98 -2.88
C ILE A 66 -28.87 -0.66 -2.12
N VAL A 67 -29.47 0.39 -2.69
CA VAL A 67 -29.54 1.71 -2.04
C VAL A 67 -30.27 1.61 -0.70
N PHE A 68 -31.42 0.93 -0.69
CA PHE A 68 -32.21 0.74 0.53
C PHE A 68 -31.45 -0.08 1.58
N ALA A 69 -30.78 -1.18 1.19
CA ALA A 69 -29.96 -1.99 2.09
C ALA A 69 -28.84 -1.17 2.72
N VAL A 70 -28.16 -0.33 1.92
CA VAL A 70 -27.12 0.58 2.41
C VAL A 70 -27.69 1.55 3.43
N VAL A 71 -28.81 2.23 3.14
CA VAL A 71 -29.47 3.16 4.10
C VAL A 71 -29.86 2.43 5.38
N LEU A 72 -30.44 1.25 5.27
CA LEU A 72 -30.86 0.43 6.42
C LEU A 72 -29.67 0.02 7.29
N ARG A 73 -28.52 -0.27 6.66
CA ARG A 73 -27.27 -0.52 7.35
C ARG A 73 -26.78 0.67 8.16
N PHE A 74 -26.82 1.90 7.61
CA PHE A 74 -26.50 3.12 8.38
C PHE A 74 -27.45 3.27 9.57
N ALA A 75 -28.76 3.15 9.32
CA ALA A 75 -29.79 3.28 10.35
C ALA A 75 -29.59 2.27 11.50
N THR A 76 -29.24 1.02 11.18
CA THR A 76 -29.09 -0.09 12.16
C THR A 76 -28.10 0.23 13.28
N PHE A 77 -27.03 0.98 12.99
CA PHE A 77 -26.01 1.33 13.99
C PHE A 77 -26.22 2.69 14.64
N LEU A 78 -27.17 3.49 14.14
CA LEU A 78 -27.47 4.83 14.65
C LEU A 78 -28.70 4.85 15.58
N VAL A 79 -29.66 3.94 15.39
CA VAL A 79 -30.84 3.80 16.24
C VAL A 79 -30.51 3.09 17.56
N SER A 80 -31.45 3.11 18.51
CA SER A 80 -31.33 2.38 19.78
C SER A 80 -31.07 0.88 19.57
N ALA A 81 -30.41 0.24 20.53
CA ALA A 81 -30.02 -1.16 20.42
C ALA A 81 -31.22 -2.09 20.17
N GLU A 82 -32.39 -1.80 20.75
CA GLU A 82 -33.61 -2.59 20.56
C GLU A 82 -34.09 -2.59 19.10
N VAL A 83 -34.19 -1.40 18.49
CA VAL A 83 -34.60 -1.25 17.09
C VAL A 83 -33.53 -1.81 16.16
N GLY A 84 -32.26 -1.54 16.45
CA GLY A 84 -31.13 -2.02 15.65
C GLY A 84 -31.06 -3.55 15.59
N ARG A 85 -31.38 -4.25 16.68
CA ARG A 85 -31.43 -5.74 16.70
C ARG A 85 -32.48 -6.31 15.76
N ILE A 86 -33.62 -5.64 15.60
CA ILE A 86 -34.69 -6.05 14.67
C ILE A 86 -34.31 -5.70 13.23
N LEU A 87 -33.71 -4.54 13.03
CA LEU A 87 -33.36 -4.01 11.71
C LEU A 87 -32.20 -4.77 11.05
N ALA A 88 -31.23 -5.22 11.86
CA ALA A 88 -30.04 -5.90 11.40
C ALA A 88 -30.29 -7.14 10.51
N PRO A 89 -31.12 -8.13 10.89
CA PRO A 89 -31.39 -9.28 10.03
C PRO A 89 -32.10 -8.88 8.73
N VAL A 90 -32.99 -7.89 8.75
CA VAL A 90 -33.65 -7.37 7.55
C VAL A 90 -32.64 -6.73 6.59
N ALA A 91 -31.77 -5.88 7.11
CA ALA A 91 -30.67 -5.28 6.35
C ALA A 91 -29.72 -6.33 5.79
N ALA A 92 -29.36 -7.33 6.60
CA ALA A 92 -28.50 -8.44 6.20
C ALA A 92 -29.11 -9.22 5.02
N LEU A 93 -30.40 -9.59 5.10
CA LEU A 93 -31.10 -10.30 4.02
C LEU A 93 -31.15 -9.51 2.72
N LEU A 94 -31.41 -8.19 2.80
CA LEU A 94 -31.45 -7.32 1.62
C LEU A 94 -30.09 -7.22 0.91
N HIS A 95 -28.98 -7.37 1.64
CA HIS A 95 -27.63 -7.39 1.05
C HIS A 95 -27.27 -8.72 0.38
N VAL A 96 -27.87 -9.86 0.77
CA VAL A 96 -27.50 -11.20 0.27
C VAL A 96 -27.65 -11.28 -1.25
N PHE A 97 -28.78 -10.85 -1.80
CA PHE A 97 -29.03 -10.98 -3.23
C PHE A 97 -28.07 -10.12 -4.08
N PRO A 98 -27.84 -8.83 -3.79
CA PRO A 98 -26.78 -8.05 -4.42
C PRO A 98 -25.39 -8.67 -4.33
N ILE A 99 -25.00 -9.17 -3.16
CA ILE A 99 -23.70 -9.83 -2.95
C ILE A 99 -23.53 -11.00 -3.92
N VAL A 100 -24.55 -11.84 -4.06
CA VAL A 100 -24.52 -12.99 -4.97
C VAL A 100 -24.41 -12.54 -6.43
N VAL A 101 -25.19 -11.55 -6.85
CA VAL A 101 -25.15 -11.03 -8.23
C VAL A 101 -23.78 -10.42 -8.56
N PHE A 102 -23.22 -9.64 -7.64
CA PHE A 102 -21.88 -9.06 -7.81
C PHE A 102 -20.79 -10.12 -7.85
N ALA A 103 -20.79 -11.09 -6.92
CA ALA A 103 -19.83 -12.19 -6.89
C ALA A 103 -19.91 -13.05 -8.16
N ALA A 104 -21.12 -13.34 -8.64
CA ALA A 104 -21.36 -14.13 -9.84
C ALA A 104 -20.72 -13.55 -11.12
N GLY A 105 -20.57 -12.23 -11.21
CA GLY A 105 -19.96 -11.55 -12.36
C GLY A 105 -18.43 -11.40 -12.29
N MET A 106 -17.80 -11.77 -11.18
CA MET A 106 -16.34 -11.70 -11.03
C MET A 106 -15.64 -12.72 -11.91
N ARG A 107 -14.44 -12.38 -12.40
CA ARG A 107 -13.61 -13.25 -13.26
C ARG A 107 -12.62 -14.03 -12.42
N VAL A 108 -12.69 -15.36 -12.47
CA VAL A 108 -11.99 -16.27 -11.55
C VAL A 108 -10.47 -16.17 -11.70
N GLU A 109 -9.96 -16.19 -12.92
CA GLU A 109 -8.51 -16.10 -13.15
C GLU A 109 -7.95 -14.75 -12.74
N TYR A 110 -8.70 -13.66 -12.97
CA TYR A 110 -8.26 -12.34 -12.52
C TYR A 110 -8.34 -12.21 -10.99
N MET A 111 -9.38 -12.78 -10.37
CA MET A 111 -9.54 -12.85 -8.92
C MET A 111 -8.33 -13.54 -8.26
N LYS A 112 -7.86 -14.67 -8.80
CA LYS A 112 -6.66 -15.37 -8.30
C LYS A 112 -5.42 -14.46 -8.30
N LEU A 113 -5.24 -13.64 -9.34
CA LEU A 113 -4.13 -12.69 -9.41
C LEU A 113 -4.25 -11.60 -8.33
N VAL A 114 -5.45 -11.01 -8.16
CA VAL A 114 -5.70 -9.97 -7.15
C VAL A 114 -5.57 -10.51 -5.73
N MET A 115 -6.09 -11.70 -5.44
CA MET A 115 -6.03 -12.34 -4.12
C MET A 115 -4.60 -12.65 -3.66
N ARG A 116 -3.66 -12.83 -4.59
CA ARG A 116 -2.23 -13.05 -4.27
C ARG A 116 -1.48 -11.75 -3.97
N THR A 117 -2.12 -10.60 -4.14
CA THR A 117 -1.47 -9.31 -3.85
C THR A 117 -1.44 -9.05 -2.35
N PHE A 118 -0.35 -8.43 -1.89
CA PHE A 118 -0.21 -8.02 -0.50
C PHE A 118 -1.30 -7.04 -0.06
N ASP A 119 -1.65 -6.07 -0.92
CA ASP A 119 -2.66 -5.04 -0.62
C ASP A 119 -4.03 -5.69 -0.34
N PHE A 120 -4.41 -6.74 -1.08
CA PHE A 120 -5.62 -7.53 -0.82
C PHE A 120 -5.54 -8.29 0.50
N GLY A 121 -4.44 -9.01 0.73
CA GLY A 121 -4.25 -9.82 1.94
C GLY A 121 -4.38 -9.00 3.22
N VAL A 122 -3.79 -7.80 3.26
CA VAL A 122 -3.91 -6.95 4.45
C VAL A 122 -5.32 -6.36 4.60
N LEU A 123 -5.96 -5.91 3.52
CA LEU A 123 -7.33 -5.41 3.60
C LEU A 123 -8.30 -6.49 4.06
N LEU A 124 -8.11 -7.74 3.63
CA LEU A 124 -8.90 -8.87 4.09
C LEU A 124 -8.62 -9.19 5.57
N ALA A 125 -7.36 -9.17 6.01
CA ALA A 125 -7.01 -9.36 7.42
C ALA A 125 -7.59 -8.26 8.32
N ALA A 126 -7.48 -7.00 7.90
CA ALA A 126 -8.08 -5.86 8.59
C ALA A 126 -9.61 -5.98 8.66
N ASN A 127 -10.27 -6.26 7.53
CA ASN A 127 -11.72 -6.47 7.48
C ASN A 127 -12.17 -7.61 8.41
N THR A 128 -11.41 -8.72 8.44
CA THR A 128 -11.70 -9.86 9.32
C THR A 128 -11.52 -9.50 10.78
N LEU A 129 -10.44 -8.79 11.14
CA LEU A 129 -10.22 -8.31 12.49
C LEU A 129 -11.33 -7.35 12.94
N TRP A 130 -11.76 -6.42 12.07
CA TRP A 130 -12.90 -5.55 12.32
C TRP A 130 -14.17 -6.36 12.58
N ALA A 131 -14.50 -7.31 11.70
CA ALA A 131 -15.73 -8.10 11.82
C ALA A 131 -15.77 -8.91 13.10
N VAL A 132 -14.65 -9.55 13.47
CA VAL A 132 -14.52 -10.32 14.71
C VAL A 132 -14.66 -9.41 15.91
N VAL A 133 -13.84 -8.36 16.02
CA VAL A 133 -13.85 -7.48 17.20
C VAL A 133 -15.21 -6.78 17.32
N PHE A 134 -15.78 -6.27 16.24
CA PHE A 134 -17.03 -5.54 16.30
C PHE A 134 -18.20 -6.45 16.69
N SER A 135 -18.24 -7.68 16.17
CA SER A 135 -19.23 -8.69 16.59
C SER A 135 -19.10 -9.05 18.06
N THR A 136 -17.86 -9.22 18.57
CA THR A 136 -17.62 -9.54 19.99
C THR A 136 -17.99 -8.40 20.94
N VAL A 137 -17.95 -7.15 20.47
CA VAL A 137 -18.31 -5.96 21.23
C VAL A 137 -19.83 -5.71 21.21
N LEU A 138 -20.51 -6.02 20.11
CA LEU A 138 -21.97 -5.87 19.99
C LEU A 138 -22.74 -6.91 20.81
N ARG A 139 -22.29 -8.19 20.80
CA ARG A 139 -22.92 -9.33 21.52
C ARG A 139 -24.42 -9.50 21.30
N ASP A 140 -24.95 -9.03 20.17
CA ASP A 140 -26.37 -9.11 19.84
C ASP A 140 -26.61 -9.39 18.34
N ALA A 141 -27.89 -9.37 17.92
CA ALA A 141 -28.30 -9.67 16.56
C ALA A 141 -27.67 -8.76 15.48
N ARG A 142 -27.16 -7.57 15.84
CA ARG A 142 -26.47 -6.68 14.89
C ARG A 142 -25.19 -7.28 14.33
N SER A 143 -24.59 -8.23 15.04
CA SER A 143 -23.43 -9.00 14.55
C SER A 143 -23.70 -9.72 13.21
N VAL A 144 -24.95 -10.13 12.94
CA VAL A 144 -25.33 -10.75 11.66
C VAL A 144 -25.09 -9.78 10.50
N LEU A 145 -25.47 -8.51 10.67
CA LEU A 145 -25.22 -7.47 9.68
C LEU A 145 -23.72 -7.20 9.51
N VAL A 146 -22.93 -7.25 10.59
CA VAL A 146 -21.46 -7.12 10.52
C VAL A 146 -20.83 -8.20 9.65
N VAL A 147 -21.26 -9.46 9.79
CA VAL A 147 -20.79 -10.57 8.95
C VAL A 147 -21.15 -10.35 7.48
N VAL A 148 -22.36 -9.87 7.19
CA VAL A 148 -22.75 -9.55 5.81
C VAL A 148 -21.95 -8.37 5.25
N CYS A 149 -21.66 -7.35 6.08
CA CYS A 149 -20.79 -6.24 5.69
C CYS A 149 -19.35 -6.70 5.42
N TRP A 150 -18.84 -7.68 6.17
CA TRP A 150 -17.54 -8.30 5.92
C TRP A 150 -17.49 -8.96 4.53
N VAL A 151 -18.52 -9.72 4.16
CA VAL A 151 -18.63 -10.31 2.81
C VAL A 151 -18.74 -9.21 1.76
N ASN A 152 -19.58 -8.21 1.99
CA ASN A 152 -19.82 -7.11 1.06
C ASN A 152 -18.55 -6.31 0.77
N PHE A 153 -17.78 -5.97 1.81
CA PHE A 153 -16.49 -5.30 1.65
C PHE A 153 -15.50 -6.16 0.88
N THR A 154 -15.41 -7.46 1.20
CA THR A 154 -14.54 -8.40 0.47
C THR A 154 -14.91 -8.46 -1.02
N ASN A 155 -16.20 -8.47 -1.33
CA ASN A 155 -16.68 -8.37 -2.71
C ASN A 155 -16.28 -7.05 -3.37
N SER A 156 -16.37 -5.93 -2.65
CA SER A 156 -15.95 -4.62 -3.14
C SER A 156 -14.45 -4.57 -3.45
N LEU A 157 -13.60 -5.23 -2.65
CA LEU A 157 -12.17 -5.37 -2.95
C LEU A 157 -11.92 -6.11 -4.27
N LEU A 158 -12.74 -7.11 -4.59
CA LEU A 158 -12.65 -7.90 -5.81
C LEU A 158 -13.44 -7.31 -7.00
N GLN A 159 -14.08 -6.16 -6.81
CA GLN A 159 -14.92 -5.53 -7.81
C GLN A 159 -14.15 -5.18 -9.09
N GLU A 160 -12.82 -5.14 -9.05
CA GLU A 160 -12.00 -4.82 -10.24
C GLU A 160 -11.94 -5.98 -11.23
N THR A 161 -12.24 -7.18 -10.77
CA THR A 161 -12.41 -8.33 -11.65
C THR A 161 -13.59 -8.16 -12.62
N HIS A 162 -14.50 -7.22 -12.33
CA HIS A 162 -15.45 -6.71 -13.30
C HIS A 162 -14.76 -5.73 -14.25
N LEU A 163 -14.54 -6.15 -15.48
CA LEU A 163 -13.93 -5.29 -16.51
C LEU A 163 -14.81 -4.11 -16.96
N ARG A 164 -16.06 -4.05 -16.51
CA ARG A 164 -16.98 -2.96 -16.83
C ARG A 164 -16.94 -1.94 -15.70
N ASN A 165 -16.35 -0.77 -15.94
CA ASN A 165 -16.39 0.34 -14.99
C ASN A 165 -17.66 1.17 -15.24
N THR A 166 -18.64 1.09 -14.33
CA THR A 166 -19.88 1.89 -14.40
C THR A 166 -19.91 2.94 -13.28
N VAL A 167 -20.64 4.03 -13.49
CA VAL A 167 -20.88 5.06 -12.44
C VAL A 167 -21.49 4.41 -11.20
N PHE A 168 -22.42 3.47 -11.37
CA PHE A 168 -23.05 2.72 -10.28
C PHE A 168 -22.01 1.98 -9.42
N MET A 169 -21.04 1.31 -10.05
CA MET A 169 -19.96 0.63 -9.31
C MET A 169 -19.17 1.59 -8.43
N VAL A 170 -18.81 2.78 -8.96
CA VAL A 170 -18.11 3.83 -8.22
C VAL A 170 -18.98 4.35 -7.07
N ALA A 171 -20.28 4.55 -7.29
CA ALA A 171 -21.22 4.98 -6.26
C ALA A 171 -21.34 3.97 -5.11
N VAL A 172 -21.39 2.67 -5.41
CA VAL A 172 -21.40 1.61 -4.38
C VAL A 172 -20.12 1.65 -3.53
N MET A 173 -18.94 1.78 -4.14
CA MET A 173 -17.68 1.93 -3.39
C MET A 173 -17.63 3.20 -2.54
N LEU A 174 -18.17 4.30 -3.03
CA LEU A 174 -18.30 5.52 -2.25
C LEU A 174 -19.23 5.29 -1.04
N GLY A 175 -20.35 4.59 -1.23
CA GLY A 175 -21.25 4.19 -0.14
C GLY A 175 -20.56 3.34 0.92
N GLU A 176 -19.75 2.35 0.51
CA GLU A 176 -18.93 1.56 1.43
C GLU A 176 -17.92 2.42 2.19
N LEU A 177 -17.18 3.29 1.49
CA LEU A 177 -16.22 4.19 2.12
C LEU A 177 -16.88 5.09 3.16
N LEU A 178 -18.01 5.71 2.81
CA LEU A 178 -18.78 6.56 3.71
C LEU A 178 -19.28 5.77 4.92
N PHE A 179 -19.71 4.53 4.73
CA PHE A 179 -20.14 3.67 5.83
C PHE A 179 -19.01 3.44 6.83
N PHE A 180 -17.82 3.02 6.40
CA PHE A 180 -16.70 2.78 7.32
C PHE A 180 -16.21 4.07 7.99
N ALA A 181 -16.16 5.20 7.25
CA ALA A 181 -15.78 6.49 7.80
C ALA A 181 -16.77 6.98 8.87
N MET A 182 -18.07 6.85 8.60
CA MET A 182 -19.13 7.23 9.56
C MET A 182 -19.17 6.27 10.75
N LEU A 183 -19.02 4.96 10.54
CA LEU A 183 -18.97 3.99 11.63
C LEU A 183 -17.77 4.25 12.55
N MET A 184 -16.61 4.60 11.98
CA MET A 184 -15.44 5.04 12.75
C MET A 184 -15.80 6.26 13.61
N LEU A 185 -16.46 7.27 13.04
CA LEU A 185 -16.89 8.45 13.78
C LEU A 185 -17.89 8.11 14.89
N TRP A 186 -18.90 7.31 14.59
CA TRP A 186 -19.95 6.90 15.54
C TRP A 186 -19.40 6.09 16.71
N LEU A 187 -18.50 5.14 16.46
CA LEU A 187 -17.81 4.41 17.51
C LEU A 187 -16.89 5.31 18.32
N SER A 188 -16.25 6.29 17.67
CA SER A 188 -15.37 7.22 18.36
C SER A 188 -16.13 8.12 19.34
N LEU A 189 -17.33 8.56 18.95
CA LEU A 189 -18.23 9.43 19.73
C LEU A 189 -19.21 8.68 20.64
N ASP A 190 -19.10 7.35 20.74
CA ASP A 190 -19.99 6.49 21.54
C ASP A 190 -21.49 6.64 21.20
N PHE A 191 -21.81 6.87 19.92
CA PHE A 191 -23.19 6.95 19.41
C PHE A 191 -23.82 5.58 19.15
N VAL A 192 -23.01 4.52 19.04
CA VAL A 192 -23.54 3.17 18.81
C VAL A 192 -23.99 2.58 20.14
N ASP A 193 -25.31 2.49 20.32
CA ASP A 193 -25.93 2.03 21.56
C ASP A 193 -25.68 0.53 21.83
N GLY A 194 -25.63 0.12 23.09
CA GLY A 194 -25.48 -1.28 23.52
C GLY A 194 -24.12 -1.93 23.20
N VAL A 195 -23.09 -1.14 22.96
CA VAL A 195 -21.73 -1.59 22.65
C VAL A 195 -20.94 -1.82 23.93
N GLN A 196 -20.39 -3.02 24.13
CA GLN A 196 -19.64 -3.39 25.33
C GLN A 196 -18.13 -3.41 25.04
N HIS A 197 -17.47 -2.25 25.18
CA HIS A 197 -16.02 -2.19 25.04
C HIS A 197 -15.33 -2.89 26.21
N SER A 198 -14.36 -3.74 25.89
CA SER A 198 -13.55 -4.47 26.88
C SER A 198 -12.10 -3.99 26.79
N ALA A 199 -11.43 -3.89 27.94
CA ALA A 199 -10.00 -3.65 27.96
C ALA A 199 -9.27 -4.94 27.57
N LEU A 200 -8.50 -4.90 26.50
CA LEU A 200 -7.68 -6.03 26.03
C LEU A 200 -6.39 -6.14 26.84
N LEU A 201 -5.78 -4.99 27.12
CA LEU A 201 -4.57 -4.90 27.94
C LEU A 201 -4.75 -3.73 28.90
N THR A 202 -4.68 -4.00 30.20
CA THR A 202 -4.66 -2.97 31.25
C THR A 202 -3.39 -3.13 32.06
N THR A 203 -2.45 -2.23 31.85
CA THR A 203 -1.14 -2.28 32.51
C THR A 203 -0.70 -0.87 32.84
N ARG A 204 -0.21 -0.65 34.07
CA ARG A 204 0.31 0.65 34.55
C ARG A 204 -0.61 1.85 34.29
N GLY A 205 -1.92 1.65 34.46
CA GLY A 205 -2.92 2.70 34.24
C GLY A 205 -3.19 3.05 32.77
N ARG A 206 -2.66 2.28 31.82
CA ARG A 206 -2.92 2.41 30.38
C ARG A 206 -3.79 1.26 29.94
N THR A 207 -4.81 1.59 29.14
CA THR A 207 -5.78 0.60 28.66
C THR A 207 -5.79 0.61 27.14
N LEU A 208 -5.42 -0.52 26.54
CA LEU A 208 -5.72 -0.78 25.14
C LEU A 208 -7.10 -1.44 25.08
N SER A 209 -8.09 -0.75 24.53
CA SER A 209 -9.46 -1.23 24.47
C SER A 209 -9.82 -1.82 23.12
N THR A 210 -10.91 -2.58 23.05
CA THR A 210 -11.49 -3.01 21.76
C THR A 210 -11.93 -1.82 20.89
N LYS A 211 -12.28 -0.67 21.50
CA LYS A 211 -12.59 0.57 20.78
C LYS A 211 -11.38 1.05 19.97
N ASP A 212 -10.19 1.07 20.58
CA ASP A 212 -8.96 1.51 19.93
C ASP A 212 -8.59 0.63 18.74
N VAL A 213 -8.74 -0.69 18.89
CA VAL A 213 -8.53 -1.67 17.81
C VAL A 213 -9.49 -1.40 16.66
N LEU A 214 -10.79 -1.21 16.94
CA LEU A 214 -11.79 -0.93 15.92
C LEU A 214 -11.48 0.37 15.16
N LEU A 215 -11.18 1.45 15.87
CA LEU A 215 -10.87 2.74 15.27
C LEU A 215 -9.63 2.66 14.37
N ASN A 216 -8.59 1.96 14.80
CA ASN A 216 -7.38 1.81 13.99
C ASN A 216 -7.61 0.98 12.71
N VAL A 217 -8.33 -0.14 12.85
CA VAL A 217 -8.65 -1.02 11.71
C VAL A 217 -9.56 -0.30 10.72
N LEU A 218 -10.61 0.38 11.21
CA LEU A 218 -11.52 1.19 10.38
C LEU A 218 -10.79 2.34 9.68
N GLY A 219 -9.88 3.02 10.36
CA GLY A 219 -9.07 4.08 9.75
C GLY A 219 -8.19 3.55 8.62
N THR A 220 -7.56 2.38 8.82
CA THR A 220 -6.73 1.72 7.79
C THR A 220 -7.58 1.30 6.59
N MET A 221 -8.73 0.67 6.82
CA MET A 221 -9.67 0.27 5.77
C MET A 221 -10.19 1.49 4.99
N THR A 222 -10.57 2.56 5.68
CA THR A 222 -11.06 3.81 5.07
C THR A 222 -10.00 4.45 4.18
N MET A 223 -8.75 4.59 4.66
CA MET A 223 -7.67 5.21 3.89
C MET A 223 -7.31 4.42 2.62
N LEU A 224 -7.23 3.09 2.73
CA LEU A 224 -6.95 2.22 1.59
C LEU A 224 -8.13 2.14 0.60
N SER A 225 -9.37 2.19 1.10
CA SER A 225 -10.57 2.21 0.26
C SER A 225 -10.72 3.54 -0.48
N LEU A 226 -10.37 4.67 0.16
CA LEU A 226 -10.31 5.99 -0.49
C LEU A 226 -9.33 6.00 -1.66
N ARG A 227 -8.14 5.39 -1.49
CA ARG A 227 -7.17 5.20 -2.58
C ARG A 227 -7.78 4.42 -3.75
N ASN A 228 -8.44 3.30 -3.46
CA ASN A 228 -9.05 2.45 -4.49
C ASN A 228 -10.17 3.19 -5.24
N LEU A 229 -11.00 3.93 -4.51
CA LEU A 229 -12.06 4.77 -5.07
C LEU A 229 -11.48 5.88 -5.96
N TYR A 230 -10.48 6.61 -5.46
CA TYR A 230 -9.83 7.70 -6.20
C TYR A 230 -9.26 7.21 -7.53
N ARG A 231 -8.58 6.05 -7.53
CA ARG A 231 -8.03 5.47 -8.75
C ARG A 231 -9.10 5.11 -9.77
N ARG A 232 -10.21 4.50 -9.32
CA ARG A 232 -11.33 4.20 -10.22
C ARG A 232 -12.00 5.44 -10.77
N TYR A 233 -12.16 6.46 -9.92
CA TYR A 233 -12.69 7.74 -10.36
C TYR A 233 -11.79 8.38 -11.42
N GLN A 234 -10.46 8.36 -11.22
CA GLN A 234 -9.51 8.83 -12.23
C GLN A 234 -9.62 8.07 -13.55
N GLN A 235 -9.77 6.74 -13.51
CA GLN A 235 -9.98 5.92 -14.72
C GLN A 235 -11.26 6.28 -15.45
N LEU A 236 -12.36 6.54 -14.73
CA LEU A 236 -13.62 6.96 -15.33
C LEU A 236 -13.45 8.32 -16.03
N LYS A 237 -12.68 9.24 -15.43
CA LYS A 237 -12.42 10.57 -15.97
C LYS A 237 -11.45 10.57 -17.17
N HIS A 238 -10.43 9.72 -17.17
CA HIS A 238 -9.34 9.74 -18.17
C HIS A 238 -9.39 8.55 -19.15
N LYS A 239 -10.58 8.10 -19.54
CA LYS A 239 -10.72 6.98 -20.48
C LYS A 239 -10.36 7.43 -21.91
N SER A 240 -9.05 7.49 -22.18
CA SER A 240 -8.48 7.73 -23.50
C SER A 240 -7.90 6.42 -24.04
N GLY A 241 -8.54 5.83 -25.04
CA GLY A 241 -8.07 4.60 -25.71
C GLY A 241 -8.76 3.30 -25.28
N THR A 242 -8.30 2.18 -25.86
CA THR A 242 -8.83 0.81 -25.67
C THR A 242 -8.20 0.08 -24.48
N SER A 243 -7.02 0.53 -24.03
CA SER A 243 -6.32 -0.02 -22.86
C SER A 243 -7.05 0.30 -21.55
N THR A 244 -7.30 -0.74 -20.75
CA THR A 244 -7.88 -0.63 -19.40
C THR A 244 -6.78 -0.88 -18.36
N PRO A 245 -6.56 0.03 -17.40
CA PRO A 245 -5.54 -0.18 -16.36
C PRO A 245 -6.03 -1.19 -15.31
N ALA A 246 -5.14 -2.09 -14.91
CA ALA A 246 -5.27 -2.93 -13.73
C ALA A 246 -4.95 -2.10 -12.47
N LEU A 247 -5.95 -1.90 -11.61
CA LEU A 247 -5.89 -1.09 -10.40
C LEU A 247 -5.33 -1.83 -9.17
N GLY A 248 -5.68 -3.09 -9.04
CA GLY A 248 -5.44 -3.95 -7.89
C GLY A 248 -4.28 -4.90 -8.13
N TYR A 249 -3.97 -5.23 -9.38
CA TYR A 249 -2.71 -5.88 -9.73
C TYR A 249 -1.65 -4.86 -10.15
N ARG A 250 -0.48 -4.94 -9.51
CA ARG A 250 0.72 -4.17 -9.88
C ARG A 250 1.92 -5.08 -9.95
N CYS A 251 2.72 -4.93 -11.00
CA CYS A 251 3.91 -5.75 -11.18
C CYS A 251 5.11 -5.16 -10.40
N LYS A 252 6.10 -6.01 -10.10
CA LYS A 252 7.41 -5.50 -9.70
C LYS A 252 8.12 -5.00 -10.96
N ILE A 253 8.97 -4.00 -10.80
CA ILE A 253 9.67 -3.35 -11.90
C ILE A 253 11.16 -3.22 -11.57
N ALA A 254 11.98 -3.15 -12.61
CA ALA A 254 13.42 -2.92 -12.53
C ALA A 254 13.84 -1.80 -13.47
N LEU A 255 14.99 -1.20 -13.20
CA LEU A 255 15.62 -0.22 -14.09
C LEU A 255 16.67 -0.91 -14.97
N THR A 256 16.47 -0.87 -16.27
CA THR A 256 17.42 -1.43 -17.24
C THR A 256 18.00 -0.32 -18.12
N GLU A 257 19.27 -0.43 -18.47
CA GLU A 257 19.94 0.53 -19.37
C GLU A 257 19.30 0.44 -20.78
N SER A 258 18.89 1.57 -21.35
CA SER A 258 18.18 1.64 -22.65
C SER A 258 18.99 1.07 -23.82
N SER A 259 20.32 1.07 -23.73
CA SER A 259 21.23 0.49 -24.74
C SER A 259 21.11 -1.02 -24.85
N VAL A 260 20.84 -1.71 -23.73
CA VAL A 260 20.65 -3.18 -23.65
C VAL A 260 19.32 -3.60 -24.28
N LEU A 261 18.28 -2.76 -24.15
CA LEU A 261 16.96 -3.01 -24.74
C LEU A 261 16.96 -2.88 -26.27
N LEU A 262 17.77 -1.98 -26.83
CA LEU A 262 17.93 -1.83 -28.27
C LEU A 262 18.62 -3.05 -28.91
N THR A 263 19.46 -3.76 -28.17
CA THR A 263 20.11 -5.00 -28.64
C THR A 263 19.20 -6.23 -28.55
N SER A 264 18.18 -6.21 -27.68
CA SER A 264 17.19 -7.29 -27.55
C SER A 264 15.95 -7.12 -28.45
N ASN A 265 15.79 -5.98 -29.13
CA ASN A 265 14.65 -5.73 -30.04
C ASN A 265 14.78 -6.40 -31.42
N ILE A 266 15.80 -7.25 -31.63
CA ILE A 266 15.83 -8.18 -32.76
C ILE A 266 15.23 -9.50 -32.27
N VAL A 267 14.01 -9.78 -32.74
CA VAL A 267 13.20 -11.00 -32.52
C VAL A 267 12.30 -11.00 -31.26
N VAL A 268 11.18 -10.31 -31.34
CA VAL A 268 9.89 -10.88 -30.88
C VAL A 268 8.85 -10.62 -31.97
N GLY A 269 8.95 -11.39 -33.05
CA GLY A 269 7.80 -11.62 -33.93
C GLY A 269 6.77 -12.51 -33.21
N PRO A 270 5.49 -12.47 -33.60
CA PRO A 270 4.49 -13.38 -33.04
C PRO A 270 4.89 -14.81 -33.38
N SER A 271 5.22 -15.62 -32.36
CA SER A 271 5.43 -17.07 -32.56
C SER A 271 4.09 -17.71 -32.96
N PRO A 272 3.98 -18.34 -34.14
CA PRO A 272 2.72 -18.86 -34.66
C PRO A 272 2.56 -20.34 -34.32
N THR A 273 2.68 -20.73 -33.05
CA THR A 273 2.38 -22.11 -32.64
C THR A 273 1.97 -22.17 -31.17
N ASP A 274 0.75 -21.73 -30.87
CA ASP A 274 -0.04 -22.38 -29.83
C ASP A 274 -1.52 -22.09 -30.03
N THR A 275 -2.27 -23.10 -30.47
CA THR A 275 -3.72 -23.01 -30.68
C THR A 275 -4.51 -22.95 -29.36
N ARG A 276 -3.84 -23.03 -28.20
CA ARG A 276 -4.42 -22.86 -26.85
C ARG A 276 -4.38 -21.42 -26.29
N THR A 277 -3.55 -20.52 -26.82
CA THR A 277 -3.36 -19.15 -26.30
C THR A 277 -4.34 -18.11 -26.85
N ARG A 278 -5.23 -18.47 -27.80
CA ARG A 278 -6.19 -17.53 -28.40
C ARG A 278 -7.21 -16.92 -27.42
N SER A 279 -7.37 -17.48 -26.22
CA SER A 279 -8.36 -17.00 -25.24
C SER A 279 -7.79 -16.24 -24.05
N SER A 280 -6.48 -16.04 -23.93
CA SER A 280 -5.89 -15.33 -22.79
C SER A 280 -5.68 -13.85 -23.09
N LEU A 281 -6.12 -12.99 -22.18
CA LEU A 281 -5.86 -11.56 -22.21
C LEU A 281 -4.52 -11.28 -21.55
N GLN A 282 -3.55 -10.79 -22.34
CA GLN A 282 -2.20 -10.51 -21.89
C GLN A 282 -2.13 -9.16 -21.17
N MET A 283 -1.60 -9.16 -19.95
CA MET A 283 -1.25 -7.92 -19.26
C MET A 283 0.06 -7.34 -19.80
N ARG A 284 0.13 -6.01 -19.88
CA ARG A 284 1.30 -5.25 -20.32
C ARG A 284 1.63 -4.17 -19.30
N LEU A 285 2.90 -3.81 -19.18
CA LEU A 285 3.28 -2.64 -18.41
C LEU A 285 2.68 -1.42 -19.12
N SER A 286 1.95 -0.59 -18.39
CA SER A 286 1.39 0.64 -18.96
C SER A 286 2.54 1.48 -19.51
N GLY A 287 2.37 2.06 -20.71
CA GLY A 287 3.40 2.66 -21.55
C GLY A 287 4.15 3.84 -20.93
N GLU A 288 4.87 3.60 -19.84
CA GLU A 288 5.80 4.51 -19.22
C GLU A 288 7.08 4.51 -20.06
N SER A 289 7.02 5.16 -21.23
CA SER A 289 8.19 5.44 -22.07
C SER A 289 9.07 6.56 -21.48
N GLU A 290 8.98 6.83 -20.17
CA GLU A 290 9.84 7.79 -19.50
C GLU A 290 11.25 7.18 -19.42
N ARG A 291 12.17 7.82 -20.16
CA ARG A 291 13.60 7.55 -20.04
C ARG A 291 14.16 8.40 -18.92
N TYR A 292 14.87 7.79 -18.00
CA TYR A 292 15.50 8.46 -16.87
C TYR A 292 16.98 8.66 -17.17
N ASP A 293 17.40 9.91 -17.39
CA ASP A 293 18.82 10.25 -17.43
C ASP A 293 19.42 10.11 -16.03
N ALA A 294 20.48 9.31 -15.93
CA ALA A 294 21.21 9.09 -14.68
C ALA A 294 21.85 10.36 -14.10
N ARG A 295 22.07 11.40 -14.92
CA ARG A 295 22.71 12.66 -14.52
C ARG A 295 21.75 13.67 -13.93
N ASP A 296 20.44 13.53 -14.21
CA ASP A 296 19.37 14.40 -13.69
C ASP A 296 19.06 14.08 -12.22
N THR A 297 20.07 14.29 -11.37
CA THR A 297 20.00 14.13 -9.92
C THR A 297 19.51 15.43 -9.26
N VAL A 298 19.01 15.33 -8.02
CA VAL A 298 18.53 16.50 -7.26
C VAL A 298 19.62 17.58 -7.15
N TRP A 299 20.88 17.18 -6.97
CA TRP A 299 22.02 18.10 -6.94
C TRP A 299 23.16 17.60 -7.85
N PRO A 300 23.22 18.03 -9.12
CA PRO A 300 24.15 17.48 -10.11
C PRO A 300 25.63 17.55 -9.75
N ARG A 301 26.06 18.54 -8.96
CA ARG A 301 27.47 18.66 -8.53
C ARG A 301 27.91 17.57 -7.55
N VAL A 302 26.97 17.07 -6.74
CA VAL A 302 27.19 16.04 -5.71
C VAL A 302 26.80 14.68 -6.30
N GLY A 303 25.70 14.63 -7.06
CA GLY A 303 25.23 13.50 -7.85
C GLY A 303 25.97 13.29 -9.18
N ALA A 304 27.13 13.90 -9.39
CA ALA A 304 27.93 13.66 -10.59
C ALA A 304 28.33 12.18 -10.71
N VAL A 305 28.40 11.65 -11.93
CA VAL A 305 28.69 10.21 -12.17
C VAL A 305 30.13 9.81 -11.80
N THR A 306 30.99 10.78 -11.44
CA THR A 306 32.37 10.53 -11.06
C THR A 306 32.48 9.69 -9.78
N PRO A 307 33.37 8.68 -9.74
CA PRO A 307 33.51 7.81 -8.59
C PRO A 307 33.94 8.59 -7.36
N LEU A 308 33.29 8.33 -6.22
CA LEU A 308 33.73 8.88 -4.94
C LEU A 308 35.01 8.19 -4.47
N ALA A 309 35.96 8.97 -3.97
CA ALA A 309 37.11 8.42 -3.26
C ALA A 309 36.64 7.60 -2.05
N ARG A 310 37.30 6.46 -1.79
CA ARG A 310 36.89 5.51 -0.73
C ARG A 310 36.81 6.16 0.66
N TRP A 311 37.68 7.13 0.95
CA TRP A 311 37.68 7.86 2.23
C TRP A 311 36.43 8.73 2.39
N LYS A 312 35.96 9.41 1.32
CA LYS A 312 34.72 10.21 1.35
C LYS A 312 33.51 9.32 1.63
N LEU A 313 33.49 8.14 1.02
CA LEU A 313 32.46 7.15 1.24
C LEU A 313 32.50 6.60 2.68
N GLY A 314 33.70 6.32 3.19
CA GLY A 314 33.91 5.92 4.58
C GLY A 314 33.40 6.96 5.56
N MET A 315 33.72 8.25 5.34
CA MET A 315 33.20 9.35 6.16
C MET A 315 31.68 9.47 6.09
N LEU A 316 31.07 9.30 4.92
CA LEU A 316 29.62 9.35 4.76
C LEU A 316 28.93 8.25 5.58
N TYR A 317 29.36 6.99 5.44
CA TYR A 317 28.78 5.89 6.20
C TYR A 317 29.11 5.95 7.69
N ALA A 318 30.31 6.41 8.07
CA ALA A 318 30.63 6.67 9.46
C ALA A 318 29.70 7.75 10.04
N GLY A 319 29.46 8.83 9.31
CA GLY A 319 28.48 9.86 9.69
C GLY A 319 27.07 9.30 9.85
N GLY A 320 26.59 8.49 8.90
CA GLY A 320 25.30 7.80 9.02
C GLY A 320 25.23 6.85 10.22
N MET A 321 26.28 6.08 10.49
CA MET A 321 26.35 5.20 11.67
C MET A 321 26.35 5.99 12.97
N VAL A 322 27.16 7.05 13.06
CA VAL A 322 27.20 7.96 14.23
C VAL A 322 25.85 8.61 14.43
N GLY A 323 25.21 9.10 13.36
CA GLY A 323 23.87 9.66 13.40
C GLY A 323 22.83 8.68 13.96
N GLY A 324 22.85 7.44 13.48
CA GLY A 324 21.94 6.39 13.95
C GLY A 324 22.21 5.95 15.39
N LEU A 325 23.48 5.73 15.75
CA LEU A 325 23.87 5.30 17.09
C LEU A 325 23.61 6.39 18.14
N LEU A 326 23.86 7.66 17.83
CA LEU A 326 23.63 8.77 18.76
C LEU A 326 22.16 9.21 18.85
N ALA A 327 21.30 8.77 17.93
CA ALA A 327 19.86 9.00 17.99
C ALA A 327 19.13 8.09 18.99
N VAL A 328 19.72 6.95 19.35
CA VAL A 328 19.10 5.94 20.21
C VAL A 328 19.19 6.29 21.71
N PRO A 329 20.36 6.66 22.28
CA PRO A 329 20.47 7.01 23.70
C PRO A 329 19.50 8.09 24.16
N PRO A 330 19.26 9.20 23.42
CA PRO A 330 18.29 10.21 23.83
C PRO A 330 16.85 9.70 23.99
N LEU A 331 16.49 8.56 23.38
CA LEU A 331 15.17 7.93 23.56
C LEU A 331 15.10 7.13 24.87
N PHE A 332 16.20 6.49 25.28
CA PHE A 332 16.23 5.59 26.43
C PHE A 332 16.84 6.22 27.70
N LEU A 333 17.52 7.36 27.57
CA LEU A 333 18.11 8.13 28.65
C LEU A 333 17.63 9.59 28.53
N PRO A 334 16.34 9.87 28.82
CA PRO A 334 15.72 11.18 28.60
C PRO A 334 16.17 12.25 29.61
N GLU A 335 17.04 11.93 30.57
CA GLU A 335 17.56 12.93 31.51
C GLU A 335 18.32 14.02 30.75
N ASN A 336 18.02 15.29 31.06
CA ASN A 336 18.64 16.47 30.46
C ASN A 336 20.09 16.65 30.94
N THR A 337 20.93 15.66 30.68
CA THR A 337 22.38 15.79 30.81
C THR A 337 22.92 16.56 29.61
N ILE A 338 23.99 17.31 29.82
CA ILE A 338 24.70 18.02 28.75
C ILE A 338 25.14 17.00 27.68
N GLU A 339 25.56 15.82 28.10
CA GLU A 339 25.96 14.71 27.23
C GLU A 339 24.82 14.21 26.34
N GLY A 340 23.62 14.02 26.90
CA GLY A 340 22.43 13.61 26.15
C GLY A 340 22.02 14.64 25.09
N THR A 341 22.12 15.92 25.42
CA THR A 341 21.82 17.02 24.48
C THR A 341 22.81 17.09 23.33
N VAL A 342 24.11 16.97 23.62
CA VAL A 342 25.17 16.94 22.60
C VAL A 342 25.00 15.72 21.70
N SER A 343 24.76 14.54 22.28
CA SER A 343 24.48 13.31 21.51
C SER A 343 23.29 13.50 20.58
N ALA A 344 22.20 14.10 21.06
CA ALA A 344 20.99 14.29 20.26
C ALA A 344 21.21 15.25 19.08
N VAL A 345 21.92 16.37 19.29
CA VAL A 345 22.23 17.34 18.24
C VAL A 345 23.19 16.73 17.21
N VAL A 346 24.25 16.05 17.65
CA VAL A 346 25.18 15.36 16.74
C VAL A 346 24.44 14.27 15.96
N GLY A 347 23.56 13.52 16.63
CA GLY A 347 22.71 12.50 16.01
C GLY A 347 21.87 13.05 14.86
N VAL A 348 21.08 14.10 15.12
CA VAL A 348 20.23 14.73 14.09
C VAL A 348 21.04 15.34 12.96
N THR A 349 22.10 16.09 13.28
CA THR A 349 22.92 16.78 12.27
C THR A 349 23.65 15.80 11.34
N MET A 350 24.25 14.74 11.89
CA MET A 350 24.91 13.71 11.10
C MET A 350 23.91 12.92 10.24
N SER A 351 22.72 12.64 10.79
CA SER A 351 21.64 11.98 10.04
C SER A 351 21.13 12.85 8.90
N ALA A 352 20.91 14.14 9.15
CA ALA A 352 20.52 15.11 8.13
C ALA A 352 21.58 15.25 7.03
N ALA A 353 22.87 15.30 7.40
CA ALA A 353 23.97 15.36 6.43
C ALA A 353 24.03 14.09 5.56
N PHE A 354 23.93 12.91 6.17
CA PHE A 354 23.89 11.63 5.46
C PHE A 354 22.70 11.56 4.50
N CYS A 355 21.50 11.85 5.00
CA CYS A 355 20.25 11.78 4.24
C CYS A 355 20.20 12.83 3.12
N GLY A 356 20.70 14.04 3.39
CA GLY A 356 20.84 15.10 2.39
C GLY A 356 21.78 14.71 1.26
N PHE A 357 22.89 14.03 1.56
CA PHE A 357 23.80 13.51 0.54
C PHE A 357 23.16 12.41 -0.31
N PHE A 358 22.44 11.48 0.32
CA PHE A 358 21.70 10.43 -0.39
C PHE A 358 20.62 11.01 -1.30
N THR A 359 19.81 11.94 -0.78
CA THR A 359 18.76 12.64 -1.54
C THR A 359 19.34 13.43 -2.71
N SER A 360 20.49 14.08 -2.51
CA SER A 360 21.22 14.80 -3.56
C SER A 360 21.63 13.88 -4.72
N CYS A 361 21.86 12.60 -4.44
CA CYS A 361 22.23 11.58 -5.42
C CYS A 361 21.00 10.93 -6.10
N SER A 362 19.79 11.13 -5.58
CA SER A 362 18.57 10.59 -6.16
C SER A 362 18.22 11.25 -7.49
N GLN A 363 17.69 10.47 -8.43
CA GLN A 363 17.21 10.99 -9.71
C GLN A 363 15.90 11.75 -9.49
N ARG A 364 15.79 12.95 -10.06
CA ARG A 364 14.75 13.92 -9.70
C ARG A 364 13.33 13.44 -10.03
N GLN A 365 13.13 12.87 -11.22
CA GLN A 365 11.83 12.39 -11.67
C GLN A 365 11.40 11.13 -10.90
N LEU A 366 12.33 10.21 -10.66
CA LEU A 366 12.11 9.00 -9.90
C LEU A 366 11.86 9.31 -8.42
N LEU A 367 12.55 10.30 -7.84
CA LEU A 367 12.26 10.81 -6.50
C LEU A 367 10.86 11.41 -6.43
N LYS A 368 10.49 12.27 -7.39
CA LYS A 368 9.14 12.83 -7.47
C LYS A 368 8.09 11.71 -7.57
N ARG A 369 8.37 10.66 -8.34
CA ARG A 369 7.51 9.48 -8.50
C ARG A 369 7.40 8.65 -7.22
N VAL A 370 8.50 8.46 -6.50
CA VAL A 370 8.52 7.79 -5.19
C VAL A 370 7.70 8.58 -4.18
N VAL A 371 8.01 9.87 -4.01
CA VAL A 371 7.40 10.74 -3.00
C VAL A 371 5.92 10.99 -3.28
N SER A 372 5.49 10.99 -4.54
CA SER A 372 4.07 11.06 -4.91
C SER A 372 3.35 9.70 -4.88
N SER A 373 4.07 8.60 -4.67
CA SER A 373 3.44 7.27 -4.60
C SER A 373 2.63 7.12 -3.32
N PHE A 374 1.45 6.49 -3.44
CA PHE A 374 0.62 6.22 -2.26
C PHE A 374 1.36 5.41 -1.19
N HIS A 375 2.18 4.43 -1.59
CA HIS A 375 2.88 3.56 -0.62
C HIS A 375 3.91 4.34 0.20
N PHE A 376 4.59 5.31 -0.42
CA PHE A 376 5.46 6.26 0.27
C PHE A 376 4.65 7.14 1.22
N LEU A 377 3.68 7.90 0.69
CA LEU A 377 2.91 8.87 1.47
C LEU A 377 2.17 8.21 2.64
N PHE A 378 1.58 7.04 2.40
CA PHE A 378 0.92 6.27 3.44
C PHE A 378 1.90 5.92 4.55
N LEU A 379 3.03 5.29 4.23
CA LEU A 379 3.95 4.83 5.27
C LEU A 379 4.65 5.99 5.97
N GLU A 380 5.09 7.01 5.22
CA GLU A 380 5.71 8.22 5.78
C GLU A 380 4.73 8.93 6.73
N LEU A 381 3.45 9.02 6.38
CA LEU A 381 2.44 9.58 7.29
C LEU A 381 2.26 8.72 8.56
N GLN A 382 2.32 7.39 8.46
CA GLN A 382 2.26 6.52 9.64
C GLN A 382 3.49 6.70 10.55
N VAL A 383 4.69 6.77 9.96
CA VAL A 383 5.95 7.01 10.69
C VAL A 383 5.93 8.39 11.34
N PHE A 384 5.51 9.41 10.60
CA PHE A 384 5.38 10.79 11.08
C PHE A 384 4.38 10.90 12.23
N ALA A 385 3.18 10.32 12.08
CA ALA A 385 2.17 10.30 13.14
C ALA A 385 2.68 9.56 14.39
N GLY A 386 3.36 8.42 14.21
CA GLY A 386 4.00 7.69 15.31
C GLY A 386 5.10 8.50 16.00
N GLY A 387 5.92 9.22 15.22
CA GLY A 387 6.95 10.12 15.73
C GLY A 387 6.37 11.25 16.57
N ILE A 388 5.32 11.94 16.09
CA ILE A 388 4.61 12.97 16.87
C ILE A 388 4.09 12.39 18.18
N CYS A 389 3.52 11.19 18.16
CA CYS A 389 3.01 10.54 19.36
C CYS A 389 4.14 10.27 20.37
N LEU A 390 5.28 9.75 19.92
CA LEU A 390 6.45 9.54 20.78
C LEU A 390 6.92 10.87 21.39
N VAL A 391 7.08 11.91 20.58
CA VAL A 391 7.48 13.25 21.06
C VAL A 391 6.51 13.78 22.11
N ASP A 392 5.19 13.62 21.91
CA ASP A 392 4.19 14.04 22.89
C ASP A 392 4.27 13.22 24.20
N MET A 393 4.53 11.91 24.13
CA MET A 393 4.75 11.07 25.31
C MET A 393 5.99 11.48 26.11
N TYR A 394 7.04 11.97 25.43
CA TYR A 394 8.22 12.61 26.03
C TYR A 394 7.99 14.09 26.41
N ARG A 395 6.77 14.61 26.29
CA ARG A 395 6.40 16.02 26.54
C ARG A 395 7.24 17.03 25.77
N TRP A 396 7.61 16.71 24.54
CA TRP A 396 8.40 17.62 23.70
C TRP A 396 9.76 17.97 24.31
N GLN A 397 10.32 17.08 25.15
CA GLN A 397 11.70 17.20 25.59
C GLN A 397 12.63 17.18 24.39
N TRP A 398 13.60 18.10 24.39
CA TRP A 398 14.46 18.35 23.24
C TRP A 398 15.28 17.12 22.82
N ALA A 399 15.95 16.46 23.76
CA ALA A 399 16.84 15.33 23.44
C ALA A 399 16.09 14.12 22.83
N PRO A 400 14.99 13.58 23.42
CA PRO A 400 14.18 12.56 22.79
C PRO A 400 13.56 13.01 21.46
N ALA A 401 13.11 14.28 21.36
CA ALA A 401 12.54 14.80 20.12
C ALA A 401 13.55 14.82 18.98
N CYS A 402 14.81 15.17 19.26
CA CYS A 402 15.91 15.03 18.33
C CYS A 402 16.15 13.56 17.94
N GLY A 403 16.14 12.63 18.90
CA GLY A 403 16.25 11.19 18.62
C GLY A 403 15.16 10.70 17.65
N VAL A 404 13.90 11.07 17.90
CA VAL A 404 12.77 10.75 17.01
C VAL A 404 12.94 11.41 15.64
N ALA A 405 13.29 12.69 15.58
CA ALA A 405 13.52 13.41 14.33
C ALA A 405 14.63 12.76 13.49
N SER A 406 15.71 12.31 14.14
CA SER A 406 16.80 11.58 13.51
C SER A 406 16.32 10.26 12.90
N ALA A 407 15.51 9.48 13.63
CA ALA A 407 14.91 8.25 13.12
C ALA A 407 13.98 8.50 11.92
N MET A 408 13.20 9.58 11.95
CA MET A 408 12.32 9.98 10.84
C MET A 408 13.13 10.37 9.60
N ILE A 409 14.22 11.12 9.76
CA ILE A 409 15.14 11.49 8.68
C ILE A 409 15.74 10.23 8.02
N PHE A 410 16.14 9.22 8.81
CA PHE A 410 16.60 7.94 8.27
C PHE A 410 15.50 7.17 7.55
N SER A 411 14.30 7.08 8.14
CA SER A 411 13.15 6.44 7.50
C SER A 411 12.91 7.01 6.12
N HIS A 412 12.92 8.34 5.97
CA HIS A 412 12.76 9.02 4.70
C HIS A 412 13.80 8.56 3.65
N THR A 413 15.07 8.46 4.04
CA THR A 413 16.15 8.02 3.14
C THR A 413 15.97 6.57 2.70
N PHE A 414 15.56 5.69 3.61
CA PHE A 414 15.27 4.31 3.25
C PHE A 414 14.06 4.22 2.31
N LEU A 415 12.98 4.96 2.59
CA LEU A 415 11.81 4.98 1.73
C LEU A 415 12.06 5.60 0.34
N THR A 416 13.09 6.44 0.20
CA THR A 416 13.48 7.04 -1.09
C THR A 416 14.58 6.27 -1.82
N VAL A 417 14.99 5.09 -1.34
CA VAL A 417 16.08 4.28 -1.95
C VAL A 417 15.84 3.93 -3.42
N ASP A 418 14.58 3.77 -3.82
CA ASP A 418 14.19 3.48 -5.19
C ASP A 418 14.48 4.64 -6.15
N ALA A 419 14.67 5.87 -5.64
CA ALA A 419 15.05 7.02 -6.44
C ALA A 419 16.53 7.00 -6.87
N LEU A 420 17.35 6.10 -6.32
CA LEU A 420 18.74 5.92 -6.73
C LEU A 420 18.81 5.01 -7.97
N THR A 421 19.41 5.53 -9.04
CA THR A 421 19.71 4.74 -10.24
C THR A 421 20.76 3.65 -9.95
N PRO A 422 20.80 2.56 -10.75
CA PRO A 422 21.81 1.51 -10.60
C PRO A 422 23.25 2.02 -10.56
N ILE A 423 23.61 2.98 -11.41
CA ILE A 423 24.95 3.59 -11.41
C ILE A 423 25.24 4.34 -10.10
N MET A 424 24.23 5.02 -9.55
CA MET A 424 24.37 5.73 -8.28
C MET A 424 24.48 4.77 -7.09
N LYS A 425 23.70 3.68 -7.09
CA LYS A 425 23.82 2.60 -6.10
C LYS A 425 25.22 2.00 -6.11
N ARG A 426 25.78 1.71 -7.30
CA ARG A 426 27.17 1.24 -7.47
C ARG A 426 28.18 2.27 -6.95
N ARG A 427 28.02 3.55 -7.26
CA ARG A 427 28.88 4.64 -6.79
C ARG A 427 28.89 4.76 -5.26
N LEU A 428 27.72 4.67 -4.63
CA LEU A 428 27.56 4.70 -3.17
C LEU A 428 27.93 3.37 -2.51
N ARG A 429 28.27 2.33 -3.29
CA ARG A 429 28.40 0.93 -2.83
C ARG A 429 27.23 0.49 -1.96
N PHE A 430 26.04 0.98 -2.29
CA PHE A 430 24.84 0.72 -1.52
C PHE A 430 24.49 -0.76 -1.66
N LYS A 431 24.53 -1.47 -0.54
CA LYS A 431 24.07 -2.86 -0.45
C LYS A 431 22.72 -2.88 0.22
N PHE A 432 21.78 -3.63 -0.32
CA PHE A 432 20.43 -3.68 0.26
C PHE A 432 20.36 -4.37 1.62
N TRP A 433 21.38 -5.14 2.01
CA TRP A 433 21.50 -5.60 3.39
C TRP A 433 21.56 -4.42 4.38
N ILE A 434 22.13 -3.28 3.99
CA ILE A 434 22.13 -2.05 4.81
C ILE A 434 20.70 -1.53 5.00
N PHE A 435 19.89 -1.55 3.92
CA PHE A 435 18.47 -1.20 3.98
C PHE A 435 17.67 -2.13 4.89
N VAL A 436 17.86 -3.45 4.76
CA VAL A 436 17.18 -4.46 5.60
C VAL A 436 17.61 -4.30 7.07
N ALA A 437 18.90 -4.11 7.34
CA ALA A 437 19.41 -3.88 8.68
C ALA A 437 18.87 -2.58 9.30
N GLY A 438 18.78 -1.51 8.51
CA GLY A 438 18.18 -0.23 8.93
C GLY A 438 16.71 -0.37 9.30
N ILE A 439 15.92 -1.08 8.47
CA ILE A 439 14.53 -1.41 8.79
C ILE A 439 14.45 -2.24 10.08
N ALA A 440 15.26 -3.30 10.21
CA ALA A 440 15.24 -4.17 11.37
C ALA A 440 15.57 -3.40 12.66
N LEU A 441 16.60 -2.55 12.65
CA LEU A 441 16.96 -1.71 13.78
C LEU A 441 15.83 -0.75 14.15
N PHE A 442 15.23 -0.09 13.16
CA PHE A 442 14.09 0.81 13.38
C PHE A 442 12.90 0.08 14.02
N LEU A 443 12.56 -1.12 13.53
CA LEU A 443 11.49 -1.93 14.11
C LEU A 443 11.80 -2.40 15.53
N VAL A 444 13.05 -2.78 15.81
CA VAL A 444 13.47 -3.17 17.17
C VAL A 444 13.29 -2.02 18.14
N VAL A 445 13.73 -0.80 17.78
CA VAL A 445 13.55 0.39 18.62
C VAL A 445 12.06 0.65 18.89
N LEU A 446 11.20 0.59 17.85
CA LEU A 446 9.76 0.77 18.03
C LEU A 446 9.13 -0.30 18.93
N VAL A 447 9.52 -1.56 18.78
CA VAL A 447 9.01 -2.66 19.61
C VAL A 447 9.46 -2.50 21.06
N VAL A 448 10.72 -2.16 21.32
CA VAL A 448 11.24 -1.91 22.67
C VAL A 448 10.47 -0.76 23.33
N LEU A 449 10.23 0.33 22.61
CA LEU A 449 9.41 1.44 23.10
C LEU A 449 7.98 1.01 23.41
N LEU A 450 7.34 0.20 22.55
CA LEU A 450 6.00 -0.33 22.83
C LEU A 450 5.97 -1.26 24.06
N VAL A 451 6.97 -2.14 24.19
CA VAL A 451 7.10 -3.04 25.34
C VAL A 451 7.27 -2.23 26.63
N ASP A 452 8.02 -1.14 26.60
CA ASP A 452 8.09 -0.25 27.75
C ASP A 452 6.75 0.46 28.01
N ILE A 453 6.09 0.96 26.98
CA ILE A 453 4.82 1.65 27.11
C ILE A 453 3.76 0.76 27.78
N PHE A 454 3.72 -0.53 27.44
CA PHE A 454 2.66 -1.43 27.86
C PHE A 454 3.06 -2.45 28.94
N VAL A 455 4.35 -2.69 29.20
CA VAL A 455 4.79 -3.75 30.12
C VAL A 455 5.77 -3.21 31.16
N VAL A 456 6.89 -2.66 30.71
CA VAL A 456 8.05 -2.38 31.60
C VAL A 456 7.94 -1.03 32.28
N GLY A 457 7.42 0.00 31.61
CA GLY A 457 7.28 1.39 32.07
C GLY A 457 8.49 1.95 32.80
N HIS A 458 9.70 1.61 32.37
CA HIS A 458 10.96 2.09 32.91
C HIS A 458 11.19 3.57 32.57
N TRP A 459 10.75 4.04 31.40
CA TRP A 459 11.01 5.40 30.94
C TRP A 459 9.92 6.42 31.29
N ASP A 460 8.95 6.04 32.15
CA ASP A 460 7.85 6.91 32.61
C ASP A 460 7.11 7.68 31.49
N LEU A 461 7.06 7.09 30.28
CA LEU A 461 6.41 7.66 29.10
C LEU A 461 4.95 7.98 29.40
N ARG A 462 4.47 9.21 29.18
CA ARG A 462 3.12 9.56 29.62
C ARG A 462 2.08 9.26 28.56
N ASP A 463 1.01 8.58 28.94
CA ASP A 463 -0.18 8.48 28.11
C ASP A 463 -1.06 9.72 28.34
N ARG A 464 -1.14 10.57 27.33
CA ARG A 464 -1.92 11.81 27.35
C ARG A 464 -3.18 11.65 26.49
N ALA A 465 -4.20 12.42 26.81
CA ALA A 465 -5.33 12.58 25.90
C ALA A 465 -4.92 13.55 24.77
N VAL A 466 -4.74 13.05 23.55
CA VAL A 466 -4.48 13.85 22.34
C VAL A 466 -5.66 14.75 22.03
N LEU A 467 -6.87 14.20 22.17
CA LEU A 467 -8.09 14.87 21.81
C LEU A 467 -9.18 14.49 22.80
N LYS A 468 -9.86 15.50 23.34
CA LYS A 468 -11.08 15.35 24.13
C LYS A 468 -12.20 16.03 23.35
N LEU A 469 -13.14 15.25 22.86
CA LEU A 469 -14.33 15.75 22.16
C LEU A 469 -15.54 15.57 23.07
N SER A 470 -16.30 16.64 23.26
CA SER A 470 -17.63 16.58 23.88
C SER A 470 -18.64 17.02 22.83
N ILE A 471 -19.39 16.07 22.25
CA ILE A 471 -20.40 16.34 21.23
C ILE A 471 -21.72 15.68 21.67
N PHE A 472 -22.81 16.45 21.68
CA PHE A 472 -24.14 15.99 22.12
C PHE A 472 -24.17 15.31 23.50
N GLY A 473 -23.34 15.76 24.45
CA GLY A 473 -23.26 15.19 25.79
C GLY A 473 -22.42 13.92 25.92
N HIS A 474 -21.87 13.40 24.82
CA HIS A 474 -20.94 12.28 24.81
C HIS A 474 -19.49 12.78 24.86
N ASN A 475 -18.69 12.22 25.77
CA ASN A 475 -17.29 12.55 25.95
C ASN A 475 -16.41 11.46 25.34
N ALA A 476 -15.75 11.75 24.23
CA ALA A 476 -14.74 10.90 23.62
C ALA A 476 -13.34 11.38 24.01
N VAL A 477 -12.54 10.49 24.60
CA VAL A 477 -11.14 10.74 24.95
C VAL A 477 -10.25 9.84 24.11
N PHE A 478 -9.35 10.44 23.33
CA PHE A 478 -8.37 9.71 22.53
C PHE A 478 -7.01 9.79 23.20
N CYS A 479 -6.47 8.65 23.62
CA CYS A 479 -5.17 8.55 24.26
C CYS A 479 -4.04 8.34 23.22
N VAL A 480 -2.83 8.82 23.55
CA VAL A 480 -1.66 8.71 22.65
C VAL A 480 -1.22 7.26 22.49
N ALA A 481 -1.15 6.48 23.58
CA ALA A 481 -0.54 5.15 23.56
C ALA A 481 -1.27 4.15 22.64
N PRO A 482 -2.63 4.03 22.67
CA PRO A 482 -3.35 3.17 21.73
C PRO A 482 -3.20 3.61 20.27
N PHE A 483 -3.16 4.92 20.03
CA PHE A 483 -2.98 5.46 18.69
C PHE A 483 -1.57 5.14 18.15
N LEU A 484 -0.53 5.34 18.97
CA LEU A 484 0.85 4.97 18.65
C LEU A 484 0.99 3.48 18.36
N PHE A 485 0.41 2.61 19.20
CA PHE A 485 0.39 1.16 18.98
C PHE A 485 -0.14 0.83 17.59
N GLY A 486 -1.26 1.45 17.20
CA GLY A 486 -1.86 1.26 15.89
C GLY A 486 -0.96 1.69 14.73
N ARG A 487 -0.23 2.80 14.88
CA ARG A 487 0.75 3.27 13.88
C ARG A 487 1.92 2.29 13.77
N VAL A 488 2.49 1.85 14.89
CA VAL A 488 3.63 0.93 14.90
C VAL A 488 3.27 -0.41 14.27
N VAL A 489 2.10 -0.99 14.57
CA VAL A 489 1.65 -2.24 13.91
C VAL A 489 1.57 -2.05 12.40
N THR A 490 1.01 -0.93 11.93
CA THR A 490 0.91 -0.64 10.49
C THR A 490 2.30 -0.50 9.84
N VAL A 491 3.20 0.25 10.48
CA VAL A 491 4.59 0.44 10.05
C VAL A 491 5.32 -0.90 10.01
N PHE A 492 5.14 -1.75 11.02
CA PHE A 492 5.74 -3.07 11.11
C PHE A 492 5.33 -3.96 9.94
N VAL A 493 4.03 -4.12 9.68
CA VAL A 493 3.54 -4.98 8.59
C VAL A 493 4.07 -4.49 7.23
N TRP A 494 4.18 -3.17 7.02
CA TRP A 494 4.64 -2.60 5.74
C TRP A 494 6.16 -2.73 5.59
N SER A 495 6.89 -2.54 6.67
CA SER A 495 8.34 -2.70 6.72
C SER A 495 8.76 -4.15 6.47
N VAL A 496 8.03 -5.12 7.05
CA VAL A 496 8.25 -6.55 6.80
C VAL A 496 8.04 -6.89 5.32
N ARG A 497 7.02 -6.33 4.66
CA ARG A 497 6.84 -6.48 3.20
C ARG A 497 8.07 -5.97 2.44
N TYR A 498 8.59 -4.80 2.78
CA TYR A 498 9.75 -4.24 2.07
C TYR A 498 11.03 -5.02 2.34
N ALA A 499 11.25 -5.46 3.58
CA ALA A 499 12.34 -6.37 3.91
C ALA A 499 12.22 -7.69 3.13
N TYR A 500 11.04 -8.31 3.08
CA TYR A 500 10.81 -9.53 2.30
C TYR A 500 11.12 -9.33 0.81
N VAL A 501 10.67 -8.23 0.22
CA VAL A 501 10.97 -7.90 -1.19
C VAL A 501 12.46 -7.66 -1.39
N ALA A 502 13.14 -6.99 -0.44
CA ALA A 502 14.57 -6.76 -0.48
C ALA A 502 15.39 -8.05 -0.33
N LEU A 503 14.89 -9.04 0.41
CA LEU A 503 15.56 -10.33 0.64
C LEU A 503 15.32 -11.33 -0.49
N THR A 504 14.15 -11.30 -1.13
CA THR A 504 13.76 -12.25 -2.20
C THR A 504 14.10 -11.77 -3.62
N ARG A 505 14.87 -10.69 -3.74
CA ARG A 505 15.28 -10.15 -5.04
C ARG A 505 16.45 -10.93 -5.62
N LEU A 506 16.40 -11.14 -6.94
CA LEU A 506 17.46 -11.76 -7.72
C LEU A 506 18.32 -10.72 -8.47
N ASP A 507 17.81 -9.50 -8.67
CA ASP A 507 18.47 -8.41 -9.38
C ASP A 507 18.61 -7.19 -8.47
N ASP A 508 19.79 -6.57 -8.49
CA ASP A 508 20.09 -5.34 -7.76
C ASP A 508 19.39 -4.10 -8.32
N ASN A 509 18.89 -4.20 -9.56
CA ASN A 509 18.17 -3.12 -10.24
C ASN A 509 16.65 -3.12 -9.97
N ALA A 510 16.14 -4.12 -9.25
CA ALA A 510 14.74 -4.18 -8.87
C ALA A 510 14.36 -3.04 -7.91
N LEU A 511 13.21 -2.43 -8.15
CA LEU A 511 12.62 -1.40 -7.29
C LEU A 511 11.76 -2.05 -6.21
N ILE A 512 11.91 -1.62 -4.96
CA ILE A 512 11.29 -2.25 -3.78
C ILE A 512 9.90 -1.67 -3.51
N LEU A 513 9.84 -0.35 -3.44
CA LEU A 513 8.67 0.46 -3.09
C LEU A 513 7.81 0.75 -4.31
N LEU A 514 8.44 1.17 -5.42
CA LEU A 514 7.73 1.43 -6.67
C LEU A 514 7.23 0.14 -7.29
N ARG A 515 6.03 0.20 -7.83
CA ARG A 515 5.36 -0.90 -8.53
C ARG A 515 4.81 -0.37 -9.84
N GLY A 516 5.01 -1.14 -10.90
CA GLY A 516 4.56 -0.79 -12.24
C GLY A 516 3.04 -0.85 -12.33
N ASN A 517 2.46 0.14 -13.01
CA ASN A 517 1.06 0.07 -13.41
C ASN A 517 0.95 -0.89 -14.59
N VAL A 518 -0.08 -1.71 -14.56
CA VAL A 518 -0.33 -2.74 -15.57
C VAL A 518 -1.61 -2.37 -16.31
N GLU A 519 -1.67 -2.66 -17.60
CA GLU A 519 -2.85 -2.45 -18.43
C GLU A 519 -3.12 -3.68 -19.31
N PHE A 520 -4.34 -3.78 -19.81
CA PHE A 520 -4.74 -4.80 -20.77
C PHE A 520 -5.76 -4.22 -21.74
N ASP A 521 -5.75 -4.68 -22.99
CA ASP A 521 -6.68 -4.20 -24.02
C ASP A 521 -7.80 -5.23 -24.24
N TYR A 522 -8.86 -5.08 -23.44
CA TYR A 522 -9.99 -5.99 -23.51
C TYR A 522 -10.84 -5.79 -24.78
N GLU A 523 -10.98 -4.57 -25.26
CA GLU A 523 -11.83 -4.27 -26.44
C GLU A 523 -11.18 -4.78 -27.72
N SER A 524 -9.87 -4.57 -27.90
CA SER A 524 -9.15 -5.14 -29.05
C SER A 524 -9.11 -6.66 -28.99
N TRP A 525 -8.89 -7.24 -27.80
CA TRP A 525 -8.96 -8.70 -27.63
C TRP A 525 -10.34 -9.24 -28.02
N LYS A 526 -11.42 -8.57 -27.59
CA LYS A 526 -12.79 -8.95 -27.93
C LYS A 526 -13.04 -8.88 -29.44
N GLN A 527 -12.57 -7.83 -30.12
CA GLN A 527 -12.68 -7.71 -31.57
C GLN A 527 -11.92 -8.82 -32.29
N GLN A 528 -10.69 -9.14 -31.85
CA GLN A 528 -9.88 -10.21 -32.44
C GLN A 528 -10.54 -11.59 -32.30
N VAL A 529 -11.15 -11.89 -31.14
CA VAL A 529 -11.83 -13.17 -30.91
C VAL A 529 -13.15 -13.27 -31.68
N ILE A 530 -13.90 -12.17 -31.82
CA ILE A 530 -15.17 -12.14 -32.55
C ILE A 530 -14.96 -12.15 -34.07
N CYS A 531 -13.96 -11.44 -34.59
CA CYS A 531 -13.66 -11.33 -36.01
C CYS A 531 -12.72 -12.43 -36.54
N ALA A 532 -12.21 -13.32 -35.68
CA ALA A 532 -11.43 -14.47 -36.13
C ALA A 532 -12.32 -15.43 -36.93
N PRO A 533 -11.92 -15.85 -38.15
CA PRO A 533 -12.67 -16.85 -38.91
C PRO A 533 -12.76 -18.13 -38.09
N ARG A 534 -13.98 -18.69 -37.97
CA ARG A 534 -14.19 -20.00 -37.33
C ARG A 534 -13.26 -21.01 -38.03
N PRO A 535 -12.48 -21.81 -37.28
CA PRO A 535 -11.72 -22.87 -37.90
C PRO A 535 -12.72 -23.78 -38.63
N THR A 536 -12.52 -23.92 -39.93
CA THR A 536 -13.19 -24.95 -40.72
C THR A 536 -12.83 -26.28 -40.08
N ALA A 537 -13.85 -27.01 -39.62
CA ALA A 537 -13.67 -28.39 -39.19
C ALA A 537 -13.05 -29.16 -40.38
N ARG A 538 -11.86 -29.71 -40.18
CA ARG A 538 -11.32 -30.78 -41.00
C ARG A 538 -11.37 -32.06 -40.17
#